data_AF-A0A961VZ76-F1
#
_entry.id   AF-A0A961VZ76-F1
#
_cell.length_a   1.000
_cell.length_b   1.000
_cell.length_c   1.000
_cell.angle_alpha   90.00
_cell.angle_beta   90.00
_cell.angle_gamma   90.00
#
_symmetry.space_group_name_H-M   'P 1'
#
loop_
_entity.id
_entity.type
_entity.pdbx_description
1 polymer ?
#
loop_
_entity_poly.entity_id
_entity_poly.type
_entity_poly.pdbx_seq_one_letter_code
_entity_poly.pdbx_strand_id
1 'polypeptide(L)'
;MLLAAGLVANPNFTCAAEFTYSESTSQDIARRLDVPVFYTVPESAWLELPKTINTTDQLIEFRYPKYKDNAAHVGLRIVKTKRVGFSKRITQSGLIQTGDILLSFRPEWGGAGTYPNIQLGVSHAGMAYLAPNGIIRHMDNPMDVETLGRGDFTSEHYRTLKFMHVIRPRGLTEAQRKNLAAWAQQLANRTKQVYPTQVAFNKDYNNPKYRSGKSPEFVKTFGQAALGQSTSSGQPLDLFCSEFAWSLLALRSCDPGDGSVFQSSRIPSCIKPAMTPMRATGSFITSRSRFTKAGLADGPLLVVDALQLPNSERDALLDSVFIEDTSRAAKMSEGHRQVAKDMQPKFEPLKTYYKAVEKGGMSRIQAYFISRGFRRSMPDNYSPTSYLINTLLPSNNTSRTMDYVATIMFE
;
A
#
# COMPACT_ATOMS: atom_id res chain seq x y z
N MET A 1 -1.64 -64.12 13.06
CA MET A 1 -1.08 -63.25 12.00
C MET A 1 -1.54 -61.83 12.26
N LEU A 2 -0.67 -61.01 12.86
CA LEU A 2 -0.95 -59.59 13.12
C LEU A 2 -0.79 -58.79 11.82
N LEU A 3 -1.81 -57.99 11.49
CA LEU A 3 -1.78 -56.95 10.46
C LEU A 3 -0.95 -55.77 10.97
N ALA A 4 0.21 -55.54 10.38
CA ALA A 4 1.01 -54.34 10.60
C ALA A 4 0.39 -53.18 9.81
N ALA A 5 -0.15 -52.20 10.54
CA ALA A 5 -0.57 -50.92 10.00
C ALA A 5 0.66 -50.13 9.52
N GLY A 6 0.70 -49.84 8.22
CA GLY A 6 1.69 -48.94 7.64
C GLY A 6 1.52 -47.52 8.19
N LEU A 7 2.50 -47.07 8.97
CA LEU A 7 2.73 -45.66 9.26
C LEU A 7 3.01 -44.94 7.93
N VAL A 8 2.00 -44.23 7.41
CA VAL A 8 2.22 -43.20 6.40
C VAL A 8 2.89 -42.03 7.12
N ALA A 9 4.21 -42.00 7.09
CA ALA A 9 4.97 -40.82 7.48
C ALA A 9 4.59 -39.67 6.53
N ASN A 10 3.89 -38.66 7.07
CA ASN A 10 3.68 -37.38 6.39
C ASN A 10 4.99 -36.58 6.47
N PRO A 11 5.75 -36.36 5.38
CA PRO A 11 6.98 -35.59 5.45
C PRO A 11 6.65 -34.12 5.23
N ASN A 12 5.86 -33.52 6.13
CA ASN A 12 5.79 -32.06 6.21
C ASN A 12 6.90 -31.58 7.14
N PHE A 13 8.14 -31.71 6.69
CA PHE A 13 9.25 -30.93 7.26
C PHE A 13 9.05 -29.47 6.86
N THR A 14 8.20 -28.78 7.62
CA THR A 14 8.15 -27.34 7.59
C THR A 14 9.07 -26.81 8.68
N CYS A 15 10.25 -26.35 8.30
CA CYS A 15 11.09 -25.57 9.21
C CYS A 15 10.38 -24.26 9.53
N ALA A 16 10.13 -24.02 10.81
CA ALA A 16 9.68 -22.73 11.29
C ALA A 16 10.82 -21.72 11.06
N ALA A 17 10.59 -20.69 10.26
CA ALA A 17 11.57 -19.66 9.91
C ALA A 17 11.32 -18.37 10.70
N GLU A 18 12.38 -17.63 11.02
CA GLU A 18 12.30 -16.33 11.69
C GLU A 18 12.86 -15.24 10.78
N PHE A 19 12.36 -14.01 10.90
CA PHE A 19 13.01 -12.86 10.31
C PHE A 19 14.35 -12.64 11.03
N THR A 20 15.44 -12.58 10.26
CA THR A 20 16.79 -12.44 10.84
C THR A 20 17.57 -11.32 10.16
N TYR A 21 18.33 -10.58 10.97
CA TYR A 21 19.25 -9.56 10.49
C TYR A 21 20.63 -10.18 10.18
N SER A 22 21.20 -9.74 9.06
CA SER A 22 22.61 -9.95 8.72
C SER A 22 23.12 -8.71 8.01
N GLU A 23 24.30 -8.24 8.40
CA GLU A 23 24.93 -7.07 7.79
C GLU A 23 25.30 -7.32 6.33
N SER A 24 25.92 -8.47 6.02
CA SER A 24 26.30 -8.82 4.65
C SER A 24 25.08 -8.98 3.74
N THR A 25 24.00 -9.59 4.25
CA THR A 25 22.73 -9.71 3.54
C THR A 25 22.10 -8.33 3.32
N SER A 26 22.16 -7.44 4.32
CA SER A 26 21.62 -6.07 4.18
C SER A 26 22.39 -5.25 3.16
N GLN A 27 23.72 -5.39 3.09
CA GLN A 27 24.53 -4.76 2.05
C GLN A 27 24.18 -5.31 0.66
N ASP A 28 23.95 -6.62 0.52
CA ASP A 28 23.52 -7.20 -0.76
C ASP A 28 22.15 -6.68 -1.20
N ILE A 29 21.18 -6.66 -0.29
CA ILE A 29 19.83 -6.15 -0.56
C ILE A 29 19.87 -4.66 -0.91
N ALA A 30 20.66 -3.85 -0.21
CA ALA A 30 20.82 -2.43 -0.51
C ALA A 30 21.31 -2.22 -1.95
N ARG A 31 22.30 -2.99 -2.41
CA ARG A 31 22.79 -2.92 -3.80
C ARG A 31 21.74 -3.33 -4.83
N ARG A 32 20.88 -4.31 -4.51
CA ARG A 32 19.81 -4.76 -5.40
C ARG A 32 18.64 -3.79 -5.47
N LEU A 33 18.28 -3.17 -4.35
CA LEU A 33 17.23 -2.17 -4.28
C LEU A 33 17.70 -0.86 -4.93
N ASP A 34 18.89 -0.39 -4.60
CA ASP A 34 19.45 0.89 -5.06
C ASP A 34 18.47 2.07 -4.88
N VAL A 35 17.87 2.14 -3.69
CA VAL A 35 16.89 3.17 -3.32
C VAL A 35 17.43 4.11 -2.25
N PRO A 36 16.98 5.37 -2.20
CA PRO A 36 17.19 6.24 -1.05
C PRO A 36 16.61 5.63 0.24
N VAL A 37 17.18 5.96 1.41
CA VAL A 37 16.68 5.45 2.71
C VAL A 37 15.20 5.71 2.94
N PHE A 38 14.68 6.84 2.45
CA PHE A 38 13.28 7.21 2.64
C PHE A 38 12.28 6.36 1.85
N TYR A 39 12.74 5.43 0.98
CA TYR A 39 11.92 4.38 0.37
C TYR A 39 11.68 3.18 1.31
N THR A 40 12.31 3.20 2.48
CA THR A 40 12.14 2.16 3.51
C THR A 40 11.30 2.70 4.66
N VAL A 41 11.05 1.90 5.69
CA VAL A 41 10.17 2.29 6.81
C VAL A 41 10.86 2.07 8.14
N PRO A 42 10.57 2.87 9.18
CA PRO A 42 11.06 2.58 10.53
C PRO A 42 10.43 1.29 11.05
N GLU A 43 11.12 0.58 11.95
CA GLU A 43 10.62 -0.65 12.58
C GLU A 43 9.26 -0.44 13.28
N SER A 44 9.02 0.76 13.81
CA SER A 44 7.74 1.14 14.41
C SER A 44 6.54 1.07 13.46
N ALA A 45 6.76 1.06 12.14
CA ALA A 45 5.72 0.85 11.13
C ALA A 45 5.34 -0.62 10.97
N TRP A 46 6.19 -1.55 11.42
CA TRP A 46 6.01 -2.99 11.21
C TRP A 46 4.87 -3.54 12.08
N LEU A 47 4.08 -4.43 11.47
CA LEU A 47 3.11 -5.26 12.19
C LEU A 47 3.85 -6.26 13.08
N GLU A 48 3.40 -6.48 14.31
CA GLU A 48 3.89 -7.59 15.11
C GLU A 48 3.47 -8.94 14.48
N LEU A 49 4.45 -9.77 14.15
CA LEU A 49 4.23 -11.09 13.54
C LEU A 49 4.59 -12.19 14.54
N PRO A 50 4.04 -13.41 14.38
CA PRO A 50 4.53 -14.56 15.11
C PRO A 50 6.05 -14.69 14.94
N LYS A 51 6.75 -15.03 16.04
CA LYS A 51 8.21 -15.15 16.04
C LYS A 51 8.69 -16.10 14.95
N THR A 52 8.01 -17.23 14.82
CA THR A 52 8.27 -18.23 13.78
C THR A 52 7.12 -18.30 12.79
N ILE A 53 7.46 -18.49 11.53
CA ILE A 53 6.53 -18.56 10.41
C ILE A 53 6.82 -19.85 9.65
N ASN A 54 5.77 -20.61 9.37
CA ASN A 54 5.88 -21.82 8.58
C ASN A 54 6.07 -21.44 7.09
N THR A 55 7.32 -21.44 6.62
CA THR A 55 7.62 -21.17 5.22
C THR A 55 8.96 -21.76 4.79
N THR A 56 9.14 -21.93 3.48
CA THR A 56 10.42 -22.27 2.85
C THR A 56 11.09 -21.04 2.21
N ASP A 57 10.42 -19.88 2.26
CA ASP A 57 10.96 -18.61 1.79
C ASP A 57 11.98 -18.04 2.79
N GLN A 58 12.92 -17.22 2.31
CA GLN A 58 13.88 -16.58 3.20
C GLN A 58 13.26 -15.33 3.84
N LEU A 59 13.34 -15.23 5.16
CA LEU A 59 12.82 -14.12 5.95
C LEU A 59 13.97 -13.26 6.46
N ILE A 60 14.06 -12.03 5.96
CA ILE A 60 15.24 -11.18 6.15
C ILE A 60 14.80 -9.84 6.76
N GLU A 61 15.48 -9.42 7.81
CA GLU A 61 15.41 -8.05 8.30
C GLU A 61 16.50 -7.24 7.59
N PHE A 62 16.08 -6.48 6.57
CA PHE A 62 16.96 -5.53 5.90
C PHE A 62 17.01 -4.24 6.72
N ARG A 63 18.20 -3.87 7.20
CA ARG A 63 18.46 -2.54 7.78
C ARG A 63 19.23 -1.70 6.78
N TYR A 64 18.86 -0.43 6.61
CA TYR A 64 19.54 0.42 5.64
C TYR A 64 21.00 0.64 6.05
N PRO A 65 22.01 0.24 5.24
CA PRO A 65 23.40 0.10 5.73
C PRO A 65 23.98 1.36 6.37
N LYS A 66 23.72 2.53 5.79
CA LYS A 66 24.21 3.82 6.32
C LYS A 66 23.68 4.13 7.73
N TYR A 67 22.49 3.66 8.06
CA TYR A 67 21.78 3.98 9.30
C TYR A 67 21.43 2.72 10.11
N LYS A 68 22.19 1.63 9.94
CA LYS A 68 21.89 0.31 10.53
C LYS A 68 21.82 0.33 12.07
N ASP A 69 22.61 1.21 12.69
CA ASP A 69 22.72 1.37 14.15
C ASP A 69 21.78 2.48 14.69
N ASN A 70 21.00 3.12 13.81
CA ASN A 70 20.02 4.11 14.24
C ASN A 70 18.87 3.43 15.03
N ALA A 71 18.39 4.09 16.09
CA ALA A 71 17.38 3.56 16.99
C ALA A 71 16.02 3.26 16.34
N ALA A 72 15.69 3.91 15.21
CA ALA A 72 14.46 3.62 14.48
C ALA A 72 14.55 2.38 13.58
N HIS A 73 15.75 1.79 13.44
CA HIS A 73 16.03 0.61 12.63
C HIS A 73 15.37 0.66 11.24
N VAL A 74 15.54 1.80 10.56
CA VAL A 74 14.92 2.07 9.27
C VAL A 74 15.39 1.06 8.22
N GLY A 75 14.42 0.41 7.57
CA GLY A 75 14.65 -0.77 6.76
C GLY A 75 13.37 -1.42 6.24
N LEU A 76 13.46 -2.69 5.85
CA LEU A 76 12.32 -3.49 5.37
C LEU A 76 12.39 -4.91 5.93
N ARG A 77 11.24 -5.47 6.31
CA ARG A 77 11.09 -6.94 6.37
C ARG A 77 10.95 -7.49 4.96
N ILE A 78 11.90 -8.28 4.50
CA ILE A 78 11.92 -8.88 3.17
C ILE A 78 11.54 -10.37 3.26
N VAL A 79 10.57 -10.77 2.44
CA VAL A 79 10.28 -12.18 2.15
C VAL A 79 10.83 -12.46 0.76
N LYS A 80 11.99 -13.11 0.68
CA LYS A 80 12.61 -13.47 -0.59
C LYS A 80 12.08 -14.82 -1.05
N THR A 81 11.43 -14.84 -2.21
CA THR A 81 10.64 -15.99 -2.67
C THR A 81 10.71 -16.19 -4.17
N LYS A 82 10.48 -17.43 -4.63
CA LYS A 82 10.33 -17.76 -6.05
C LYS A 82 8.92 -17.44 -6.54
N ARG A 83 8.77 -17.02 -7.79
CA ARG A 83 7.42 -16.80 -8.37
C ARG A 83 6.58 -18.07 -8.42
N VAL A 84 7.19 -19.17 -8.87
CA VAL A 84 6.51 -20.46 -9.00
C VAL A 84 6.00 -20.92 -7.64
N GLY A 85 4.70 -21.19 -7.54
CA GLY A 85 4.06 -21.66 -6.31
C GLY A 85 3.90 -20.61 -5.20
N PHE A 86 4.17 -19.33 -5.48
CA PHE A 86 4.10 -18.24 -4.49
C PHE A 86 2.75 -18.18 -3.76
N SER A 87 1.63 -18.14 -4.48
CA SER A 87 0.28 -18.12 -3.86
C SER A 87 0.09 -19.23 -2.83
N LYS A 88 0.54 -20.46 -3.13
CA LYS A 88 0.37 -21.60 -2.21
C LYS A 88 1.22 -21.43 -0.95
N ARG A 89 2.51 -21.09 -1.11
CA ARG A 89 3.43 -20.90 0.02
C ARG A 89 3.01 -19.76 0.93
N ILE A 90 2.61 -18.63 0.35
CA ILE A 90 2.18 -17.47 1.16
C ILE A 90 0.86 -17.71 1.90
N THR A 91 0.00 -18.59 1.35
CA THR A 91 -1.21 -19.04 2.05
C THR A 91 -0.86 -19.92 3.23
N GLN A 92 0.06 -20.88 3.04
CA GLN A 92 0.51 -21.79 4.09
C GLN A 92 1.20 -21.06 5.23
N SER A 93 1.96 -20.00 4.92
CA SER A 93 2.67 -19.21 5.95
C SER A 93 1.76 -18.27 6.73
N GLY A 94 0.58 -17.92 6.21
CA GLY A 94 -0.31 -16.93 6.81
C GLY A 94 0.24 -15.50 6.80
N LEU A 95 1.34 -15.26 6.09
CA LEU A 95 1.98 -13.93 5.97
C LEU A 95 1.06 -12.93 5.27
N ILE A 96 0.42 -13.34 4.18
CA ILE A 96 -0.60 -12.55 3.48
C ILE A 96 -1.97 -13.11 3.82
N GLN A 97 -2.90 -12.21 4.14
CA GLN A 97 -4.26 -12.53 4.56
C GLN A 97 -5.29 -11.75 3.74
N THR A 98 -6.53 -12.20 3.77
CA THR A 98 -7.64 -11.46 3.16
C THR A 98 -7.74 -10.05 3.73
N GLY A 99 -7.80 -9.06 2.84
CA GLY A 99 -7.87 -7.64 3.19
C GLY A 99 -6.51 -6.95 3.23
N ASP A 100 -5.40 -7.68 3.13
CA ASP A 100 -4.09 -7.05 2.95
C ASP A 100 -4.06 -6.29 1.62
N ILE A 101 -3.53 -5.07 1.67
CA ILE A 101 -3.27 -4.24 0.51
C ILE A 101 -1.90 -4.59 -0.07
N LEU A 102 -1.87 -4.81 -1.37
CA LEU A 102 -0.70 -5.21 -2.13
C LEU A 102 -0.23 -4.00 -2.93
N LEU A 103 0.92 -3.44 -2.55
CA LEU A 103 1.48 -2.27 -3.22
C LEU A 103 2.61 -2.69 -4.15
N SER A 104 2.44 -2.40 -5.44
CA SER A 104 3.52 -2.51 -6.41
C SER A 104 4.65 -1.54 -6.06
N PHE A 105 5.83 -2.07 -5.77
CA PHE A 105 7.02 -1.29 -5.43
C PHE A 105 8.01 -1.29 -6.60
N ARG A 106 8.50 -0.10 -6.97
CA ARG A 106 9.41 0.17 -8.09
C ARG A 106 10.71 0.80 -7.56
N PRO A 107 11.67 0.00 -7.07
CA PRO A 107 12.96 0.52 -6.60
C PRO A 107 13.70 1.32 -7.66
N GLU A 108 13.52 0.99 -8.94
CA GLU A 108 14.12 1.70 -10.07
C GLU A 108 13.65 3.15 -10.23
N TRP A 109 12.59 3.55 -9.54
CA TRP A 109 12.17 4.96 -9.43
C TRP A 109 12.94 5.73 -8.36
N GLY A 110 13.69 5.03 -7.50
CA GLY A 110 14.49 5.60 -6.42
C GLY A 110 15.48 6.63 -6.94
N GLY A 111 15.35 7.88 -6.48
CA GLY A 111 16.23 8.97 -6.88
C GLY A 111 15.99 9.49 -8.30
N ALA A 112 14.90 9.10 -8.97
CA ALA A 112 14.58 9.57 -10.31
C ALA A 112 14.04 11.01 -10.38
N GLY A 113 13.61 11.56 -9.24
CA GLY A 113 13.04 12.90 -9.17
C GLY A 113 12.07 13.07 -8.02
N THR A 114 11.56 14.28 -7.86
CA THR A 114 10.69 14.63 -6.72
C THR A 114 9.40 13.81 -6.70
N TYR A 115 8.73 13.67 -7.85
CA TYR A 115 7.49 12.90 -7.97
C TYR A 115 7.64 11.44 -7.49
N PRO A 116 8.55 10.62 -8.08
CA PRO A 116 8.70 9.23 -7.64
C PRO A 116 9.16 9.12 -6.19
N ASN A 117 9.99 10.05 -5.73
CA ASN A 117 10.45 10.10 -4.34
C ASN A 117 9.28 10.32 -3.36
N ILE A 118 8.36 11.24 -3.67
CA ILE A 118 7.14 11.44 -2.88
C ILE A 118 6.22 10.22 -2.91
N GLN A 119 6.14 9.53 -4.06
CA GLN A 119 5.36 8.30 -4.18
C GLN A 119 6.02 7.09 -3.47
N LEU A 120 7.25 7.24 -2.96
CA LEU A 120 8.03 6.17 -2.32
C LEU A 120 8.19 4.94 -3.24
N GLY A 121 8.26 5.16 -4.56
CA GLY A 121 8.32 4.07 -5.54
C GLY A 121 7.04 3.22 -5.63
N VAL A 122 5.94 3.61 -4.99
CA VAL A 122 4.67 2.88 -5.08
C VAL A 122 3.90 3.31 -6.33
N SER A 123 3.50 2.35 -7.17
CA SER A 123 2.85 2.63 -8.45
C SER A 123 1.42 2.11 -8.56
N HIS A 124 1.03 1.12 -7.74
CA HIS A 124 -0.24 0.42 -7.87
C HIS A 124 -0.68 -0.19 -6.54
N ALA A 125 -1.98 -0.43 -6.37
CA ALA A 125 -2.54 -1.04 -5.17
C ALA A 125 -3.66 -2.02 -5.52
N GLY A 126 -3.55 -3.27 -5.08
CA GLY A 126 -4.59 -4.28 -5.11
C GLY A 126 -4.93 -4.79 -3.70
N MET A 127 -5.88 -5.73 -3.60
CA MET A 127 -6.23 -6.38 -2.33
C MET A 127 -6.06 -7.90 -2.43
N ALA A 128 -5.42 -8.51 -1.44
CA ALA A 128 -5.34 -9.95 -1.30
C ALA A 128 -6.65 -10.54 -0.74
N TYR A 129 -7.01 -11.74 -1.19
CA TYR A 129 -8.12 -12.51 -0.64
C TYR A 129 -7.88 -14.02 -0.73
N LEU A 130 -8.37 -14.75 0.27
CA LEU A 130 -8.41 -16.21 0.25
C LEU A 130 -9.54 -16.67 -0.66
N ALA A 131 -9.19 -17.31 -1.77
CA ALA A 131 -10.16 -17.87 -2.70
C ALA A 131 -10.71 -19.22 -2.19
N PRO A 132 -11.88 -19.69 -2.68
CA PRO A 132 -12.51 -20.93 -2.23
C PRO A 132 -11.65 -22.20 -2.39
N ASN A 133 -10.68 -22.17 -3.32
CA ASN A 133 -9.73 -23.25 -3.51
C ASN A 133 -8.57 -23.24 -2.49
N GLY A 134 -8.66 -22.44 -1.43
CA GLY A 134 -7.72 -22.41 -0.32
C GLY A 134 -6.38 -21.78 -0.65
N ILE A 135 -6.30 -20.90 -1.66
CA ILE A 135 -5.10 -20.12 -1.98
C ILE A 135 -5.38 -18.62 -1.99
N ILE A 136 -4.42 -17.84 -1.54
CA ILE A 136 -4.41 -16.39 -1.65
C ILE A 136 -4.30 -16.00 -3.13
N ARG A 137 -5.22 -15.13 -3.53
CA ARG A 137 -5.26 -14.42 -4.80
C ARG A 137 -5.27 -12.92 -4.56
N HIS A 138 -5.14 -12.14 -5.62
CA HIS A 138 -5.34 -10.69 -5.58
C HIS A 138 -6.54 -10.28 -6.42
N MET A 139 -7.10 -9.12 -6.09
CA MET A 139 -8.14 -8.42 -6.84
C MET A 139 -7.69 -6.97 -7.04
N ASP A 140 -7.81 -6.46 -8.26
CA ASP A 140 -7.19 -5.20 -8.67
C ASP A 140 -8.05 -4.42 -9.68
N ASN A 141 -7.73 -3.16 -9.94
CA ASN A 141 -8.31 -2.38 -11.04
C ASN A 141 -7.19 -1.67 -11.83
N PRO A 142 -6.96 -1.97 -13.12
CA PRO A 142 -7.81 -2.72 -14.05
C PRO A 142 -8.07 -4.19 -13.70
N MET A 143 -9.29 -4.67 -13.97
CA MET A 143 -9.63 -6.10 -13.84
C MET A 143 -9.41 -6.86 -15.15
N ASP A 144 -8.44 -6.46 -15.97
CA ASP A 144 -8.11 -7.10 -17.24
C ASP A 144 -7.16 -8.29 -17.08
N VAL A 145 -6.89 -9.00 -18.19
CA VAL A 145 -6.01 -10.17 -18.19
C VAL A 145 -4.55 -9.79 -17.89
N GLU A 146 -4.13 -8.57 -18.25
CA GLU A 146 -2.75 -8.09 -18.03
C GLU A 146 -2.48 -7.82 -16.56
N THR A 147 -3.46 -7.26 -15.84
CA THR A 147 -3.35 -6.87 -14.43
C THR A 147 -3.77 -8.01 -13.51
N LEU A 148 -4.99 -8.53 -13.68
CA LEU A 148 -5.55 -9.56 -12.80
C LEU A 148 -5.18 -10.97 -13.25
N GLY A 149 -5.27 -11.26 -14.56
CA GLY A 149 -5.08 -12.61 -15.10
C GLY A 149 -5.95 -13.64 -14.38
N ARG A 150 -5.33 -14.67 -13.78
CA ARG A 150 -6.02 -15.68 -12.95
C ARG A 150 -6.14 -15.29 -11.46
N GLY A 151 -5.56 -14.16 -11.06
CA GLY A 151 -5.47 -13.68 -9.67
C GLY A 151 -4.39 -14.35 -8.84
N ASP A 152 -3.61 -15.29 -9.38
CA ASP A 152 -2.56 -16.06 -8.69
C ASP A 152 -1.15 -15.46 -8.83
N PHE A 153 -1.08 -14.13 -9.07
CA PHE A 153 0.16 -13.36 -9.23
C PHE A 153 1.00 -13.76 -10.46
N THR A 154 0.38 -14.39 -11.48
CA THR A 154 1.04 -14.79 -12.73
C THR A 154 0.71 -13.89 -13.94
N SER A 155 -0.14 -12.89 -13.76
CA SER A 155 -0.47 -11.90 -14.80
C SER A 155 0.77 -11.10 -15.23
N GLU A 156 0.70 -10.37 -16.35
CA GLU A 156 1.87 -9.61 -16.85
C GLU A 156 2.37 -8.60 -15.81
N HIS A 157 1.44 -7.87 -15.22
CA HIS A 157 1.75 -6.87 -14.20
C HIS A 157 2.52 -7.47 -13.02
N TYR A 158 2.11 -8.64 -12.53
CA TYR A 158 2.77 -9.28 -11.39
C TYR A 158 4.00 -10.11 -11.76
N ARG A 159 4.08 -10.70 -12.97
CA ARG A 159 5.24 -11.49 -13.41
C ARG A 159 6.47 -10.63 -13.67
N THR A 160 6.28 -9.35 -14.02
CA THR A 160 7.37 -8.38 -14.20
C THR A 160 7.70 -7.62 -12.92
N LEU A 161 6.80 -7.63 -11.92
CA LEU A 161 6.97 -6.98 -10.63
C LEU A 161 8.05 -7.65 -9.76
N LYS A 162 9.18 -6.99 -9.53
CA LYS A 162 10.24 -7.55 -8.66
C LYS A 162 9.94 -7.45 -7.17
N PHE A 163 9.23 -6.40 -6.75
CA PHE A 163 8.97 -6.13 -5.34
C PHE A 163 7.53 -5.71 -5.08
N MET A 164 6.98 -6.14 -3.96
CA MET A 164 5.62 -5.82 -3.55
C MET A 164 5.55 -5.58 -2.05
N HIS A 165 5.13 -4.40 -1.60
CA HIS A 165 4.82 -4.22 -0.18
C HIS A 165 3.46 -4.84 0.15
N VAL A 166 3.35 -5.38 1.35
CA VAL A 166 2.11 -5.91 1.93
C VAL A 166 1.75 -5.05 3.14
N ILE A 167 0.57 -4.44 3.11
CA ILE A 167 0.07 -3.55 4.15
C ILE A 167 -1.22 -4.14 4.72
N ARG A 168 -1.33 -4.27 6.04
CA ARG A 168 -2.49 -4.88 6.70
C ARG A 168 -3.38 -3.83 7.38
N PRO A 169 -4.69 -3.82 7.11
CA PRO A 169 -5.64 -3.05 7.91
C PRO A 169 -5.75 -3.58 9.33
N ARG A 170 -5.72 -2.66 10.30
CA ARG A 170 -5.84 -2.96 11.72
C ARG A 170 -7.25 -3.41 12.08
N GLY A 171 -7.32 -4.41 12.97
CA GLY A 171 -8.57 -4.76 13.65
C GLY A 171 -9.65 -5.38 12.75
N LEU A 172 -9.30 -5.96 11.60
CA LEU A 172 -10.27 -6.75 10.85
C LEU A 172 -10.72 -7.95 11.67
N THR A 173 -12.03 -8.13 11.81
CA THR A 173 -12.60 -9.34 12.42
C THR A 173 -12.60 -10.51 11.43
N GLU A 174 -12.81 -11.73 11.91
CA GLU A 174 -12.94 -12.90 11.04
C GLU A 174 -14.14 -12.77 10.09
N ALA A 175 -15.29 -12.28 10.59
CA ALA A 175 -16.46 -12.00 9.77
C ALA A 175 -16.15 -10.96 8.68
N GLN A 176 -15.40 -9.89 9.01
CA GLN A 176 -14.98 -8.90 8.03
C GLN A 176 -14.05 -9.48 6.97
N ARG A 177 -13.09 -10.33 7.36
CA ARG A 177 -12.23 -11.05 6.40
C ARG A 177 -13.06 -11.97 5.49
N LYS A 178 -14.04 -12.68 6.04
CA LYS A 178 -14.94 -13.54 5.26
C LYS A 178 -15.75 -12.73 4.24
N ASN A 179 -16.31 -11.60 4.66
CA ASN A 179 -17.05 -10.70 3.76
C ASN A 179 -16.16 -10.17 2.63
N LEU A 180 -14.94 -9.72 2.94
CA LEU A 180 -13.98 -9.24 1.94
C LEU A 180 -13.61 -10.33 0.92
N ALA A 181 -13.39 -11.56 1.38
CA ALA A 181 -13.14 -12.70 0.48
C ALA A 181 -14.35 -12.95 -0.43
N ALA A 182 -15.56 -12.91 0.13
CA ALA A 182 -16.78 -13.11 -0.65
C ALA A 182 -17.02 -11.99 -1.68
N TRP A 183 -16.80 -10.72 -1.32
CA TRP A 183 -16.87 -9.59 -2.26
C TRP A 183 -15.86 -9.73 -3.40
N ALA A 184 -14.60 -10.03 -3.08
CA ALA A 184 -13.57 -10.26 -4.09
C ALA A 184 -13.91 -11.46 -4.99
N GLN A 185 -14.49 -12.53 -4.44
CA GLN A 185 -14.93 -13.68 -5.22
C GLN A 185 -16.10 -13.36 -6.15
N GLN A 186 -17.06 -12.54 -5.73
CA GLN A 186 -18.15 -12.08 -6.60
C GLN A 186 -17.61 -11.31 -7.81
N LEU A 187 -16.68 -10.38 -7.57
CA LEU A 187 -16.00 -9.66 -8.66
C LEU A 187 -15.24 -10.60 -9.57
N ALA A 188 -14.42 -11.51 -9.04
CA ALA A 188 -13.64 -12.46 -9.83
C ALA A 188 -14.50 -13.33 -10.74
N ASN A 189 -15.69 -13.75 -10.28
CA ASN A 189 -16.63 -14.54 -11.08
C ASN A 189 -17.31 -13.73 -12.19
N ARG A 190 -17.36 -12.41 -12.04
CA ARG A 190 -18.12 -11.49 -12.89
C ARG A 190 -17.24 -10.49 -13.62
N THR A 191 -15.92 -10.68 -13.62
CA THR A 191 -14.95 -9.71 -14.16
C THR A 191 -15.34 -9.19 -15.55
N LYS A 192 -15.73 -10.08 -16.47
CA LYS A 192 -16.14 -9.71 -17.85
C LYS A 192 -17.45 -8.91 -17.93
N GLN A 193 -18.32 -9.03 -16.93
CA GLN A 193 -19.60 -8.31 -16.85
C GLN A 193 -19.45 -6.96 -16.15
N VAL A 194 -18.48 -6.85 -15.23
CA VAL A 194 -18.24 -5.66 -14.42
C VAL A 194 -17.22 -4.72 -15.08
N TYR A 195 -16.15 -5.26 -15.67
CA TYR A 195 -15.07 -4.46 -16.26
C TYR A 195 -15.08 -4.56 -17.79
N PRO A 196 -14.98 -3.43 -18.53
CA PRO A 196 -14.95 -2.04 -18.05
C PRO A 196 -16.35 -1.38 -17.93
N THR A 197 -17.43 -2.15 -18.08
CA THR A 197 -18.79 -1.62 -18.32
C THR A 197 -19.49 -1.03 -17.10
N GLN A 198 -19.21 -1.53 -15.90
CA GLN A 198 -19.81 -1.04 -14.64
C GLN A 198 -18.76 -0.44 -13.71
N VAL A 199 -17.53 -0.94 -13.77
CA VAL A 199 -16.35 -0.37 -13.13
C VAL A 199 -15.27 -0.26 -14.17
N ALA A 200 -14.67 0.93 -14.30
CA ALA A 200 -13.60 1.19 -15.23
C ALA A 200 -12.35 1.70 -14.50
N PHE A 201 -11.21 1.70 -15.19
CA PHE A 201 -9.98 2.27 -14.64
C PHE A 201 -9.93 3.76 -14.91
N ASN A 202 -9.87 4.55 -13.84
CA ASN A 202 -9.65 6.00 -13.95
C ASN A 202 -8.15 6.27 -14.13
N LYS A 203 -7.76 6.93 -15.22
CA LYS A 203 -6.36 7.32 -15.48
C LYS A 203 -6.02 8.73 -14.96
N ASP A 204 -7.04 9.54 -14.65
CA ASP A 204 -6.87 10.91 -14.17
C ASP A 204 -6.82 10.95 -12.64
N TYR A 205 -5.61 10.78 -12.09
CA TYR A 205 -5.35 10.80 -10.64
C TYR A 205 -5.68 12.13 -9.95
N ASN A 206 -6.01 13.20 -10.69
CA ASN A 206 -6.48 14.48 -10.15
C ASN A 206 -8.01 14.54 -9.98
N ASN A 207 -8.74 13.51 -10.38
CA ASN A 207 -10.20 13.45 -10.29
C ASN A 207 -10.69 12.22 -9.51
N PRO A 208 -10.41 12.13 -8.18
CA PRO A 208 -10.90 11.05 -7.34
C PRO A 208 -12.43 11.05 -7.26
N LYS A 209 -13.03 9.86 -7.09
CA LYS A 209 -14.46 9.75 -6.78
C LYS A 209 -14.75 10.17 -5.35
N TYR A 210 -13.78 10.02 -4.44
CA TYR A 210 -13.88 10.61 -3.11
C TYR A 210 -13.96 12.13 -3.18
N ARG A 211 -14.89 12.72 -2.42
CA ARG A 211 -14.99 14.18 -2.21
C ARG A 211 -15.18 14.47 -0.72
N SER A 212 -14.32 15.33 -0.18
CA SER A 212 -14.41 15.74 1.22
C SER A 212 -15.80 16.31 1.54
N GLY A 213 -16.40 15.86 2.64
CA GLY A 213 -17.74 16.29 3.08
C GLY A 213 -18.91 15.74 2.26
N LYS A 214 -18.65 14.83 1.30
CA LYS A 214 -19.70 14.10 0.56
C LYS A 214 -19.81 12.67 1.06
N SER A 215 -21.00 12.09 0.88
CA SER A 215 -21.24 10.69 1.23
C SER A 215 -20.48 9.74 0.29
N PRO A 216 -20.09 8.54 0.75
CA PRO A 216 -19.37 7.57 -0.07
C PRO A 216 -20.33 6.78 -0.99
N GLU A 217 -21.24 7.47 -1.70
CA GLU A 217 -22.24 6.85 -2.59
C GLU A 217 -21.58 5.94 -3.64
N PHE A 218 -20.38 6.31 -4.11
CA PHE A 218 -19.62 5.51 -5.07
C PHE A 218 -19.30 4.10 -4.55
N VAL A 219 -19.17 3.88 -3.24
CA VAL A 219 -18.95 2.54 -2.66
C VAL A 219 -20.22 1.69 -2.75
N LYS A 220 -21.39 2.31 -2.62
CA LYS A 220 -22.66 1.61 -2.85
C LYS A 220 -22.79 1.23 -4.32
N THR A 221 -22.46 2.14 -5.25
CA THR A 221 -22.42 1.83 -6.69
C THR A 221 -21.44 0.70 -7.00
N PHE A 222 -20.27 0.71 -6.35
CA PHE A 222 -19.30 -0.38 -6.44
C PHE A 222 -19.85 -1.71 -5.93
N GLY A 223 -20.55 -1.71 -4.79
CA GLY A 223 -21.23 -2.90 -4.25
C GLY A 223 -22.32 -3.43 -5.17
N GLN A 224 -23.15 -2.56 -5.76
CA GLN A 224 -24.13 -2.93 -6.78
C GLN A 224 -23.46 -3.62 -7.97
N ALA A 225 -22.37 -3.02 -8.48
CA ALA A 225 -21.63 -3.58 -9.61
C ALA A 225 -21.03 -4.95 -9.28
N ALA A 226 -20.43 -5.12 -8.10
CA ALA A 226 -19.90 -6.39 -7.63
C ALA A 226 -20.98 -7.48 -7.49
N LEU A 227 -22.23 -7.10 -7.17
CA LEU A 227 -23.38 -8.01 -7.13
C LEU A 227 -24.01 -8.28 -8.52
N GLY A 228 -23.54 -7.59 -9.58
CA GLY A 228 -24.14 -7.64 -10.91
C GLY A 228 -25.51 -6.95 -10.99
N GLN A 229 -25.80 -6.04 -10.07
CA GLN A 229 -27.00 -5.20 -10.09
C GLN A 229 -26.80 -4.02 -11.05
N SER A 230 -27.90 -3.44 -11.52
CA SER A 230 -27.82 -2.19 -12.27
C SER A 230 -27.25 -1.08 -11.38
N THR A 231 -26.25 -0.35 -11.89
CA THR A 231 -25.64 0.75 -11.16
C THR A 231 -26.57 1.95 -11.14
N SER A 232 -26.66 2.65 -10.00
CA SER A 232 -27.54 3.83 -9.85
C SER A 232 -27.26 4.96 -10.85
N SER A 233 -26.06 5.01 -11.44
CA SER A 233 -25.62 6.07 -12.36
C SER A 233 -25.91 5.78 -13.84
N GLY A 234 -26.14 4.52 -14.22
CA GLY A 234 -26.20 4.11 -15.63
C GLY A 234 -24.89 4.32 -16.42
N GLN A 235 -23.81 4.66 -15.73
CA GLN A 235 -22.46 4.89 -16.29
C GLN A 235 -21.43 4.07 -15.49
N PRO A 236 -20.31 3.66 -16.11
CA PRO A 236 -19.24 3.00 -15.39
C PRO A 236 -18.74 3.86 -14.21
N LEU A 237 -18.51 3.21 -13.08
CA LEU A 237 -17.82 3.82 -11.95
C LEU A 237 -16.31 3.74 -12.20
N ASP A 238 -15.70 4.85 -12.61
CA ASP A 238 -14.24 4.90 -12.78
C ASP A 238 -13.54 4.96 -11.43
N LEU A 239 -12.62 4.05 -11.14
CA LEU A 239 -11.83 4.07 -9.91
C LEU A 239 -10.34 3.96 -10.23
N PHE A 240 -9.49 4.59 -9.42
CA PHE A 240 -8.07 4.21 -9.36
C PHE A 240 -7.94 2.79 -8.78
N CYS A 241 -6.79 2.15 -8.97
CA CYS A 241 -6.46 0.87 -8.32
C CYS A 241 -6.65 0.94 -6.79
N SER A 242 -6.17 2.02 -6.19
CA SER A 242 -6.29 2.29 -4.76
C SER A 242 -7.70 2.69 -4.33
N GLU A 243 -8.47 3.46 -5.10
CA GLU A 243 -9.89 3.72 -4.77
C GLU A 243 -10.73 2.43 -4.84
N PHE A 244 -10.41 1.54 -5.76
CA PHE A 244 -11.00 0.22 -5.86
C PHE A 244 -10.67 -0.65 -4.62
N ALA A 245 -9.39 -0.75 -4.26
CA ALA A 245 -8.96 -1.47 -3.06
C ALA A 245 -9.58 -0.87 -1.78
N TRP A 246 -9.68 0.46 -1.70
CA TRP A 246 -10.37 1.15 -0.60
C TRP A 246 -11.86 0.83 -0.57
N SER A 247 -12.53 0.82 -1.73
CA SER A 247 -13.96 0.51 -1.84
C SER A 247 -14.27 -0.91 -1.38
N LEU A 248 -13.42 -1.88 -1.74
CA LEU A 248 -13.50 -3.25 -1.21
C LEU A 248 -13.39 -3.26 0.31
N LEU A 249 -12.37 -2.61 0.88
CA LEU A 249 -12.21 -2.53 2.33
C LEU A 249 -13.38 -1.81 3.02
N ALA A 250 -14.01 -0.85 2.35
CA ALA A 250 -15.18 -0.15 2.88
C ALA A 250 -16.43 -1.04 2.99
N LEU A 251 -16.49 -2.12 2.21
CA LEU A 251 -17.54 -3.15 2.24
C LEU A 251 -17.30 -4.26 3.27
N ARG A 252 -16.19 -4.24 4.04
CA ARG A 252 -15.85 -5.31 5.00
C ARG A 252 -16.96 -5.67 5.99
N SER A 253 -17.80 -4.70 6.35
CA SER A 253 -18.90 -4.91 7.29
C SER A 253 -20.24 -5.22 6.61
N CYS A 254 -20.28 -5.27 5.28
CA CYS A 254 -21.46 -5.64 4.49
C CYS A 254 -21.35 -7.11 4.06
N ASP A 255 -22.40 -7.89 4.32
CA ASP A 255 -22.51 -9.26 3.82
C ASP A 255 -22.95 -9.23 2.34
N PRO A 256 -22.15 -9.74 1.38
CA PRO A 256 -22.57 -9.82 -0.01
C PRO A 256 -23.74 -10.78 -0.25
N GLY A 257 -24.06 -11.65 0.71
CA GLY A 257 -25.25 -12.51 0.67
C GLY A 257 -26.56 -11.72 0.81
N ASP A 258 -26.53 -10.55 1.46
CA ASP A 258 -27.68 -9.65 1.58
C ASP A 258 -27.60 -8.52 0.54
N GLY A 259 -27.81 -8.87 -0.73
CA GLY A 259 -27.79 -7.90 -1.82
C GLY A 259 -28.90 -6.85 -1.79
N SER A 260 -29.93 -7.04 -0.94
CA SER A 260 -31.10 -6.17 -0.88
C SER A 260 -30.77 -4.78 -0.33
N VAL A 261 -29.79 -4.67 0.57
CA VAL A 261 -29.38 -3.39 1.17
C VAL A 261 -28.86 -2.40 0.12
N PHE A 262 -28.31 -2.90 -0.99
CA PHE A 262 -27.76 -2.10 -2.09
C PHE A 262 -28.82 -1.62 -3.09
N GLN A 263 -30.05 -2.13 -3.01
CA GLN A 263 -31.15 -1.72 -3.90
C GLN A 263 -31.88 -0.48 -3.41
N SER A 264 -31.73 -0.13 -2.12
CA SER A 264 -32.38 1.05 -1.55
C SER A 264 -31.75 2.36 -2.06
N SER A 265 -32.49 3.46 -1.96
CA SER A 265 -31.95 4.80 -2.26
C SER A 265 -30.92 5.27 -1.23
N ARG A 266 -30.92 4.70 -0.02
CA ARG A 266 -30.00 5.07 1.07
C ARG A 266 -28.66 4.34 0.91
N ILE A 267 -27.61 4.91 1.53
CA ILE A 267 -26.32 4.24 1.66
C ILE A 267 -26.44 3.18 2.76
N PRO A 268 -26.10 1.90 2.50
CA PRO A 268 -26.07 0.88 3.53
C PRO A 268 -25.20 1.30 4.72
N SER A 269 -25.72 1.19 5.94
CA SER A 269 -25.01 1.56 7.18
C SER A 269 -23.77 0.68 7.45
N CYS A 270 -23.69 -0.47 6.80
CA CYS A 270 -22.54 -1.36 6.84
C CYS A 270 -21.33 -0.82 6.07
N ILE A 271 -21.52 0.14 5.15
CA ILE A 271 -20.42 0.80 4.43
C ILE A 271 -19.69 1.72 5.39
N LYS A 272 -18.42 1.42 5.68
CA LYS A 272 -17.61 2.17 6.64
C LYS A 272 -16.24 2.48 6.06
N PRO A 273 -15.74 3.72 6.14
CA PRO A 273 -14.37 4.04 5.74
C PRO A 273 -13.34 3.08 6.35
N ALA A 274 -12.41 2.59 5.55
CA ALA A 274 -11.29 1.78 6.03
C ALA A 274 -10.11 2.64 6.53
N MET A 275 -9.98 3.82 5.93
CA MET A 275 -8.96 4.83 6.23
C MET A 275 -9.53 6.20 5.86
N THR A 276 -9.11 7.24 6.58
CA THR A 276 -9.38 8.63 6.16
C THR A 276 -8.51 8.95 4.94
N PRO A 277 -9.05 9.53 3.86
CA PRO A 277 -8.22 9.92 2.72
C PRO A 277 -7.18 10.93 3.17
N MET A 278 -5.97 10.78 2.62
CA MET A 278 -4.88 11.67 2.98
C MET A 278 -5.00 12.97 2.20
N ARG A 279 -4.81 14.06 2.93
CA ARG A 279 -4.59 15.37 2.36
C ARG A 279 -3.21 15.42 1.73
N ALA A 280 -2.97 16.40 0.86
CA ALA A 280 -1.67 16.55 0.23
C ALA A 280 -0.51 16.71 1.25
N THR A 281 -0.69 17.48 2.31
CA THR A 281 0.26 17.62 3.43
C THR A 281 -0.44 17.36 4.77
N GLY A 282 0.27 16.87 5.77
CA GLY A 282 -0.25 16.51 7.09
C GLY A 282 0.01 17.55 8.16
N SER A 283 -0.29 17.17 9.41
CA SER A 283 -0.02 17.96 10.61
C SER A 283 0.85 17.22 11.64
N PHE A 284 1.20 15.95 11.36
CA PHE A 284 1.88 15.09 12.31
C PHE A 284 3.22 15.67 12.77
N ILE A 285 4.15 15.97 11.86
CA ILE A 285 5.48 16.46 12.24
C ILE A 285 5.41 17.78 13.02
N THR A 286 4.50 18.68 12.64
CA THR A 286 4.35 20.00 13.27
C THR A 286 3.79 19.96 14.69
N SER A 287 2.96 18.97 15.04
CA SER A 287 2.21 18.94 16.31
C SER A 287 2.49 17.71 17.18
N ARG A 288 2.89 16.58 16.61
CA ARG A 288 3.20 15.31 17.31
C ARG A 288 2.10 14.72 18.17
N SER A 289 0.87 15.23 18.08
CA SER A 289 -0.26 14.70 18.83
C SER A 289 -0.79 13.40 18.22
N ARG A 290 -1.29 12.49 19.05
CA ARG A 290 -1.92 11.23 18.62
C ARG A 290 -3.13 11.39 17.70
N PHE A 291 -3.69 12.59 17.57
CA PHE A 291 -4.84 12.90 16.72
C PHE A 291 -4.46 13.57 15.39
N THR A 292 -3.17 13.79 15.16
CA THR A 292 -2.67 14.41 13.93
C THR A 292 -2.61 13.40 12.78
N LYS A 293 -2.55 13.93 11.55
CA LYS A 293 -2.61 13.13 10.32
C LYS A 293 -1.33 13.31 9.51
N ALA A 294 -0.92 12.26 8.81
CA ALA A 294 0.05 12.36 7.73
C ALA A 294 -0.62 12.89 6.45
N GLY A 295 0.17 13.51 5.57
CA GLY A 295 -0.23 13.84 4.20
C GLY A 295 0.45 12.97 3.16
N LEU A 296 -0.12 12.94 1.96
CA LEU A 296 0.39 12.20 0.80
C LEU A 296 1.83 12.58 0.43
N ALA A 297 2.18 13.85 0.61
CA ALA A 297 3.51 14.36 0.36
C ALA A 297 4.43 14.28 1.59
N ASP A 298 4.01 13.74 2.72
CA ASP A 298 4.86 13.67 3.93
C ASP A 298 5.65 12.35 4.03
N GLY A 299 5.48 11.40 3.10
CA GLY A 299 6.11 10.07 3.18
C GLY A 299 7.61 10.11 3.44
N PRO A 300 8.42 10.74 2.57
CA PRO A 300 9.84 10.89 2.81
C PRO A 300 10.16 11.63 4.11
N LEU A 301 9.43 12.72 4.39
CA LEU A 301 9.59 13.51 5.60
C LEU A 301 9.43 12.67 6.88
N LEU A 302 8.43 11.80 6.93
CA LEU A 302 8.17 10.93 8.09
C LEU A 302 9.29 9.91 8.32
N VAL A 303 9.90 9.37 7.26
CA VAL A 303 11.02 8.44 7.38
C VAL A 303 12.29 9.18 7.82
N VAL A 304 12.56 10.35 7.22
CA VAL A 304 13.71 11.18 7.59
C VAL A 304 13.64 11.64 9.04
N ASP A 305 12.46 12.04 9.48
CA ASP A 305 12.19 12.42 10.86
C ASP A 305 12.43 11.27 11.85
N ALA A 306 11.99 10.05 11.51
CA ALA A 306 12.18 8.88 12.35
C ALA A 306 13.66 8.57 12.62
N LEU A 307 14.56 8.92 11.69
CA LEU A 307 16.01 8.75 11.86
C LEU A 307 16.62 9.68 12.92
N GLN A 308 15.94 10.76 13.33
CA GLN A 308 16.43 11.71 14.35
C GLN A 308 17.87 12.21 14.08
N LEU A 309 18.19 12.47 12.81
CA LEU A 309 19.54 12.83 12.39
C LEU A 309 19.94 14.24 12.86
N PRO A 310 21.25 14.51 13.01
CA PRO A 310 21.77 15.86 13.15
C PRO A 310 21.28 16.78 12.02
N ASN A 311 21.10 18.07 12.32
CA ASN A 311 20.47 19.03 11.41
C ASN A 311 21.09 19.04 10.00
N SER A 312 22.42 19.04 9.89
CA SER A 312 23.11 19.08 8.60
C SER A 312 22.85 17.82 7.75
N GLU A 313 22.88 16.64 8.36
CA GLU A 313 22.62 15.38 7.66
C GLU A 313 21.13 15.25 7.29
N ARG A 314 20.26 15.66 8.19
CA ARG A 314 18.81 15.72 7.93
C ARG A 314 18.50 16.64 6.76
N ASP A 315 19.04 17.85 6.74
CA ASP A 315 18.78 18.84 5.68
C ASP A 315 19.31 18.35 4.33
N ALA A 316 20.49 17.73 4.29
CA ALA A 316 21.02 17.11 3.08
C ALA A 316 20.12 15.97 2.56
N LEU A 317 19.58 15.15 3.47
CA LEU A 317 18.67 14.07 3.11
C LEU A 317 17.32 14.60 2.60
N LEU A 318 16.77 15.64 3.23
CA LEU A 318 15.56 16.32 2.73
C LEU A 318 15.80 16.94 1.34
N ASP A 319 16.95 17.56 1.11
CA ASP A 319 17.29 18.13 -0.19
C ASP A 319 17.36 17.06 -1.28
N SER A 320 17.86 15.87 -0.96
CA SER A 320 17.94 14.74 -1.92
C SER A 320 16.58 14.22 -2.40
N VAL A 321 15.49 14.48 -1.66
CA VAL A 321 14.12 14.15 -2.10
C VAL A 321 13.76 14.92 -3.38
N PHE A 322 14.32 16.12 -3.56
CA PHE A 322 13.96 17.06 -4.63
C PHE A 322 14.99 17.12 -5.77
N ILE A 323 15.97 16.22 -5.79
CA ILE A 323 16.94 16.14 -6.88
C ILE A 323 16.31 15.39 -8.06
N GLU A 324 16.32 16.01 -9.23
CA GLU A 324 15.85 15.42 -10.48
C GLU A 324 17.00 14.67 -11.17
N ASP A 325 16.74 13.43 -11.62
CA ASP A 325 17.68 12.62 -12.40
C ASP A 325 16.96 12.11 -13.66
N THR A 326 17.23 12.76 -14.78
CA THR A 326 16.60 12.45 -16.07
C THR A 326 16.92 11.04 -16.57
N SER A 327 18.09 10.49 -16.23
CA SER A 327 18.51 9.15 -16.63
C SER A 327 17.71 8.07 -15.90
N ARG A 328 17.47 8.26 -14.60
CA ARG A 328 16.61 7.38 -13.79
C ARG A 328 15.14 7.61 -14.11
N ALA A 329 14.71 8.84 -14.37
CA ALA A 329 13.33 9.17 -14.76
C ALA A 329 12.90 8.47 -16.06
N ALA A 330 13.82 8.18 -16.97
CA ALA A 330 13.55 7.40 -18.18
C ALA A 330 13.02 5.98 -17.90
N LYS A 331 13.25 5.43 -16.69
CA LYS A 331 12.73 4.12 -16.26
C LYS A 331 11.27 4.15 -15.78
N MET A 332 10.70 5.34 -15.55
CA MET A 332 9.26 5.48 -15.26
C MET A 332 8.44 5.30 -16.54
N SER A 333 7.17 4.90 -16.41
CA SER A 333 6.26 4.89 -17.57
C SER A 333 6.00 6.32 -18.07
N GLU A 334 5.60 6.44 -19.34
CA GLU A 334 5.29 7.75 -19.94
C GLU A 334 4.23 8.52 -19.14
N GLY A 335 3.18 7.83 -18.67
CA GLY A 335 2.16 8.45 -17.82
C GLY A 335 2.73 9.03 -16.53
N HIS A 336 3.63 8.33 -15.84
CA HIS A 336 4.26 8.84 -14.62
C HIS A 336 5.24 9.98 -14.89
N ARG A 337 5.95 9.96 -16.03
CA ARG A 337 6.80 11.07 -16.47
C ARG A 337 5.97 12.34 -16.72
N GLN A 338 4.82 12.21 -17.39
CA GLN A 338 3.93 13.34 -17.64
C GLN A 338 3.39 13.93 -16.33
N VAL A 339 2.91 13.09 -15.40
CA VAL A 339 2.46 13.56 -14.08
C VAL A 339 3.60 14.25 -13.32
N ALA A 340 4.82 13.71 -13.37
CA ALA A 340 5.98 14.35 -12.74
C ALA A 340 6.22 15.76 -13.32
N LYS A 341 6.15 15.91 -14.65
CA LYS A 341 6.27 17.19 -15.35
C LYS A 341 5.18 18.19 -14.94
N ASP A 342 3.93 17.74 -14.88
CA ASP A 342 2.79 18.59 -14.48
C ASP A 342 2.88 19.05 -13.02
N MET A 343 3.57 18.28 -12.19
CA MET A 343 3.80 18.57 -10.77
C MET A 343 5.04 19.42 -10.49
N GLN A 344 5.94 19.60 -11.46
CA GLN A 344 7.18 20.37 -11.29
C GLN A 344 6.99 21.75 -10.61
N PRO A 345 6.00 22.58 -11.01
CA PRO A 345 5.80 23.90 -10.37
C PRO A 345 5.47 23.83 -8.88
N LYS A 346 5.07 22.67 -8.37
CA LYS A 346 4.68 22.46 -6.98
C LYS A 346 5.84 21.98 -6.08
N PHE A 347 6.97 21.56 -6.65
CA PHE A 347 8.05 20.92 -5.88
C PHE A 347 8.89 21.89 -5.05
N GLU A 348 9.23 23.06 -5.56
CA GLU A 348 10.00 24.04 -4.77
C GLU A 348 9.23 24.57 -3.54
N PRO A 349 7.92 24.90 -3.64
CA PRO A 349 7.11 25.16 -2.45
C PRO A 349 7.11 24.00 -1.46
N LEU A 350 7.00 22.75 -1.95
CA LEU A 350 6.98 21.57 -1.09
C LEU A 350 8.32 21.35 -0.37
N LYS A 351 9.45 21.58 -1.05
CA LYS A 351 10.79 21.57 -0.45
C LYS A 351 10.92 22.59 0.67
N THR A 352 10.42 23.80 0.44
CA THR A 352 10.37 24.85 1.46
C THR A 352 9.51 24.42 2.65
N TYR A 353 8.38 23.75 2.41
CA TYR A 353 7.55 23.17 3.47
C TYR A 353 8.31 22.11 4.28
N TYR A 354 9.04 21.18 3.66
CA TYR A 354 9.84 20.17 4.38
C TYR A 354 10.84 20.83 5.35
N LYS A 355 11.63 21.78 4.84
CA LYS A 355 12.62 22.50 5.65
C LYS A 355 11.96 23.29 6.79
N ALA A 356 10.85 23.96 6.51
CA ALA A 356 10.14 24.76 7.50
C ALA A 356 9.50 23.92 8.62
N VAL A 357 8.99 22.73 8.27
CA VAL A 357 8.39 21.79 9.22
C VAL A 357 9.45 21.23 10.18
N GLU A 358 10.60 20.78 9.65
CA GLU A 358 11.70 20.23 10.45
C GLU A 358 12.41 21.29 11.30
N LYS A 359 12.62 22.49 10.76
CA LYS A 359 13.22 23.60 11.52
C LYS A 359 12.39 24.01 12.73
N GLY A 360 11.06 23.85 12.67
CA GLY A 360 10.17 24.20 13.77
C GLY A 360 10.17 25.70 14.12
N GLY A 361 9.79 26.01 15.37
CA GLY A 361 9.71 27.39 15.87
C GLY A 361 8.81 28.29 15.02
N MET A 362 9.28 29.51 14.72
CA MET A 362 8.55 30.48 13.87
C MET A 362 8.35 29.99 12.42
N SER A 363 9.20 29.06 11.94
CA SER A 363 9.09 28.47 10.60
C SER A 363 7.81 27.64 10.45
N ARG A 364 7.15 27.24 11.56
CA ARG A 364 5.84 26.58 11.54
C ARG A 364 4.75 27.44 10.90
N ILE A 365 4.86 28.76 11.01
CA ILE A 365 3.92 29.69 10.37
C ILE A 365 4.07 29.61 8.85
N GLN A 366 5.30 29.63 8.35
CA GLN A 366 5.60 29.45 6.93
C GLN A 366 5.10 28.08 6.43
N ALA A 367 5.41 27.01 7.16
CA ALA A 367 4.93 25.66 6.85
C ALA A 367 3.40 25.60 6.77
N TYR A 368 2.69 26.27 7.70
CA TYR A 368 1.23 26.33 7.70
C TYR A 368 0.67 26.97 6.43
N PHE A 369 1.20 28.12 5.99
CA PHE A 369 0.73 28.80 4.79
C PHE A 369 1.00 28.00 3.52
N ILE A 370 2.20 27.42 3.38
CA ILE A 370 2.53 26.56 2.23
C ILE A 370 1.62 25.34 2.21
N SER A 371 1.47 24.67 3.35
CA SER A 371 0.59 23.50 3.52
C SER A 371 -0.84 23.80 3.12
N ARG A 372 -1.38 24.97 3.51
CA ARG A 372 -2.74 25.41 3.11
C ARG A 372 -2.86 25.65 1.61
N GLY A 373 -1.84 26.23 0.97
CA GLY A 373 -1.80 26.40 -0.49
C GLY A 373 -1.78 25.06 -1.22
N PHE A 374 -0.90 24.15 -0.78
CA PHE A 374 -0.74 22.82 -1.39
C PHE A 374 -2.04 22.00 -1.31
N ARG A 375 -2.69 21.96 -0.15
CA ARG A 375 -3.99 21.29 0.08
C ARG A 375 -5.15 21.87 -0.72
N ARG A 376 -5.08 23.14 -1.14
CA ARG A 376 -6.10 23.73 -2.03
C ARG A 376 -5.89 23.31 -3.49
N SER A 377 -4.66 23.00 -3.86
CA SER A 377 -4.27 22.66 -5.24
C SER A 377 -4.35 21.16 -5.58
N MET A 378 -4.65 20.33 -4.58
CA MET A 378 -4.66 18.87 -4.71
C MET A 378 -5.86 18.32 -3.94
N PRO A 379 -6.74 17.54 -4.59
CA PRO A 379 -7.84 16.91 -3.88
C PRO A 379 -7.33 15.88 -2.87
N ASP A 380 -8.08 15.69 -1.80
CA ASP A 380 -7.88 14.55 -0.90
C ASP A 380 -8.12 13.26 -1.72
N ASN A 381 -7.17 12.33 -1.67
CA ASN A 381 -7.20 11.12 -2.49
C ASN A 381 -6.74 9.90 -1.68
N TYR A 382 -7.19 8.73 -2.11
CA TYR A 382 -6.63 7.44 -1.74
C TYR A 382 -5.56 7.07 -2.76
N SER A 383 -4.40 7.74 -2.79
CA SER A 383 -3.27 7.30 -3.63
C SER A 383 -2.76 5.92 -3.15
N PRO A 384 -2.22 5.04 -4.01
CA PRO A 384 -1.55 3.82 -3.57
C PRO A 384 -0.53 4.05 -2.45
N THR A 385 0.26 5.13 -2.53
CA THR A 385 1.26 5.47 -1.50
C THR A 385 0.63 5.82 -0.16
N SER A 386 -0.64 6.25 -0.12
CA SER A 386 -1.32 6.62 1.13
C SER A 386 -1.41 5.47 2.12
N TYR A 387 -1.54 4.22 1.64
CA TYR A 387 -1.56 3.04 2.50
C TYR A 387 -0.22 2.84 3.21
N LEU A 388 0.89 3.02 2.50
CA LEU A 388 2.24 2.94 3.07
C LEU A 388 2.49 4.09 4.05
N ILE A 389 2.17 5.33 3.67
CA ILE A 389 2.36 6.50 4.54
C ILE A 389 1.55 6.35 5.85
N ASN A 390 0.39 5.69 5.81
CA ASN A 390 -0.43 5.52 7.02
C ASN A 390 0.28 4.68 8.07
N THR A 391 1.12 3.72 7.65
CA THR A 391 1.90 2.87 8.56
C THR A 391 3.01 3.64 9.26
N LEU A 392 3.46 4.77 8.70
CA LEU A 392 4.56 5.59 9.23
C LEU A 392 4.14 6.44 10.45
N LEU A 393 2.84 6.57 10.73
CA LEU A 393 2.38 7.19 11.96
C LEU A 393 2.72 6.31 13.17
N PRO A 394 2.91 6.87 14.38
CA PRO A 394 3.12 6.07 15.59
C PRO A 394 1.99 5.07 15.85
N SER A 395 2.32 3.93 16.45
CA SER A 395 1.35 2.84 16.67
C SER A 395 0.14 3.25 17.52
N ASN A 396 0.30 4.23 18.41
CA ASN A 396 -0.75 4.80 19.26
C ASN A 396 -1.50 6.00 18.63
N ASN A 397 -1.16 6.40 17.40
CA ASN A 397 -1.86 7.46 16.69
C ASN A 397 -3.22 6.97 16.19
N THR A 398 -4.29 7.72 16.49
CA THR A 398 -5.67 7.31 16.17
C THR A 398 -5.98 7.34 14.67
N SER A 399 -5.15 8.01 13.88
CA SER A 399 -5.24 8.04 12.42
C SER A 399 -4.47 6.89 11.76
N ARG A 400 -3.67 6.11 12.50
CA ARG A 400 -3.01 4.90 11.97
C ARG A 400 -3.99 3.74 11.98
N THR A 401 -4.42 3.36 10.79
CA THR A 401 -5.36 2.27 10.53
C THR A 401 -4.70 1.08 9.83
N MET A 402 -3.40 1.18 9.51
CA MET A 402 -2.66 0.21 8.72
C MET A 402 -1.31 -0.10 9.37
N ASP A 403 -0.79 -1.30 9.13
CA ASP A 403 0.55 -1.73 9.52
C ASP A 403 1.31 -2.33 8.33
N TYR A 404 2.63 -2.14 8.31
CA TYR A 404 3.50 -2.71 7.30
C TYR A 404 3.82 -4.18 7.64
N VAL A 405 3.43 -5.11 6.77
CA VAL A 405 3.70 -6.54 6.98
C VAL A 405 5.12 -6.87 6.50
N ALA A 406 5.34 -6.83 5.19
CA ALA A 406 6.63 -7.16 4.59
C ALA A 406 6.71 -6.61 3.16
N THR A 407 7.90 -6.68 2.57
CA THR A 407 8.12 -6.58 1.14
C THR A 407 8.41 -7.97 0.61
N ILE A 408 7.62 -8.42 -0.35
CA ILE A 408 7.94 -9.59 -1.14
C ILE A 408 9.00 -9.22 -2.16
N MET A 409 10.08 -9.98 -2.21
CA MET A 409 11.12 -9.88 -3.23
C MET A 409 11.11 -11.15 -4.07
N PHE A 410 10.76 -11.02 -5.35
CA PHE A 410 10.72 -12.14 -6.28
C PHE A 410 12.10 -12.39 -6.90
N GLU A 411 12.55 -13.64 -6.85
CA GLU A 411 13.75 -14.11 -7.55
C GLU A 411 13.54 -14.32 -9.06
#